data_AF-A0A161HED8-F1
#
_entry.id   AF-A0A161HED8-F1
#
_cell.length_a   1.000
_cell.length_b   1.000
_cell.length_c   1.000
_cell.angle_alpha   90.00
_cell.angle_beta   90.00
_cell.angle_gamma   90.00
#
_symmetry.space_group_name_H-M   'P 1'
#
loop_
_entity.id
_entity.type
_entity.pdbx_description
1 polymer ?
#
loop_
_entity_poly.entity_id
_entity_poly.type
_entity_poly.pdbx_seq_one_letter_code
_entity_poly.pdbx_strand_id
1 'polypeptide(L)'
;MQKDDSVKRALLAGSVCAVALSLTLVVSPPAMAQSTAYISDELEVDVRRGQTLQHRILTFLSSGTRVTVLDEDGDYTLIRTSGGTEGWVQTRYLMDRPHAREQLSDARDRVQSLAAERDGLNDRLQALRDERDEESERAESLAALVADLEAELDNLREVAAEPLETARENEELRQSLSQEQQRVSDLLDENRALRGDERLNWFLYGGGVAIGSLILGILLTRVRLRRRQSGWID
;
A
#
# COMPACT_ATOMS: atom_id res chain seq x y z
N MET A 1 -15.22 64.14 47.46
CA MET A 1 -14.65 64.38 46.11
C MET A 1 -13.15 64.23 46.24
N GLN A 2 -12.65 62.98 46.19
CA GLN A 2 -11.30 62.63 46.65
C GLN A 2 -10.87 61.31 45.99
N LYS A 3 -10.55 61.35 44.70
CA LYS A 3 -9.99 60.20 43.97
C LYS A 3 -9.29 60.68 42.69
N ASP A 4 -8.23 61.48 42.81
CA ASP A 4 -7.44 61.85 41.61
C ASP A 4 -5.91 62.03 41.82
N ASP A 5 -5.39 61.89 43.03
CA ASP A 5 -3.95 62.13 43.29
C ASP A 5 -3.08 60.86 43.34
N SER A 6 -3.66 59.66 43.44
CA SER A 6 -2.87 58.43 43.59
C SER A 6 -2.30 57.89 42.28
N VAL A 7 -2.90 58.22 41.13
CA VAL A 7 -2.47 57.68 39.82
C VAL A 7 -1.24 58.44 39.26
N LYS A 8 -1.12 59.73 39.56
CA LYS A 8 -0.03 60.58 39.03
C LYS A 8 1.33 60.27 39.66
N ARG A 9 1.36 59.76 40.90
CA ARG A 9 2.60 59.38 41.61
C ARG A 9 3.20 58.06 41.11
N ALA A 10 2.40 57.14 40.59
CA ALA A 10 2.87 55.86 40.06
C ALA A 10 3.56 55.99 38.69
N LEU A 11 3.15 56.97 37.88
CA LEU A 11 3.71 57.19 36.54
C LEU A 11 5.07 57.91 36.54
N LEU A 12 5.39 58.68 37.58
CA LEU A 12 6.68 59.37 37.68
C LEU A 12 7.80 58.52 38.30
N ALA A 13 7.46 57.49 39.08
CA ALA A 13 8.47 56.58 39.66
C ALA A 13 8.97 55.52 38.66
N GLY A 14 8.14 55.12 37.68
CA GLY A 14 8.52 54.14 36.65
C GLY A 14 9.47 54.68 35.57
N SER A 15 9.46 56.00 35.33
CA SER A 15 10.27 56.61 34.27
C SER A 15 11.72 56.90 34.68
N VAL A 16 12.02 56.99 35.98
CA VAL A 16 13.38 57.28 36.47
C VAL A 16 14.24 56.01 36.56
N CYS A 17 13.62 54.85 36.83
CA CYS A 17 14.33 53.56 36.83
C CYS A 17 14.64 53.02 35.41
N ALA A 18 13.83 53.34 34.40
CA ALA A 18 14.07 52.89 33.02
C ALA A 18 15.24 53.62 32.33
N VAL A 19 15.54 54.84 32.75
CA VAL A 19 16.67 55.64 32.22
C VAL A 19 17.98 55.28 32.92
N ALA A 20 17.93 54.78 34.17
CA ALA A 20 19.13 54.31 34.87
C ALA A 20 19.60 52.91 34.42
N LEU A 21 18.72 52.10 33.83
CA LEU A 21 19.03 50.74 33.36
C LEU A 21 19.52 50.68 31.89
N SER A 22 19.47 51.79 31.16
CA SER A 22 19.89 51.88 29.75
C SER A 22 21.30 52.43 29.56
N LEU A 23 22.02 52.75 30.66
CA LEU A 23 23.39 53.29 30.64
C LEU A 23 24.40 52.38 31.36
N THR A 24 24.25 51.07 31.22
CA THR A 24 25.36 50.12 31.43
C THR A 24 25.66 49.43 30.11
N LEU A 25 26.18 50.22 29.16
CA LEU A 25 26.89 49.69 28.01
C LEU A 25 28.14 49.01 28.55
N VAL A 26 28.10 47.68 28.53
CA VAL A 26 29.22 46.80 28.85
C VAL A 26 30.40 47.18 27.96
N VAL A 27 31.40 47.84 28.56
CA VAL A 27 32.73 47.96 27.97
C VAL A 27 33.40 46.61 28.18
N SER A 28 33.29 45.72 27.20
CA SER A 28 34.15 44.54 27.13
C SER A 28 35.56 45.00 26.73
N PRO A 29 36.63 44.62 27.46
CA PRO A 29 37.99 44.84 26.98
C PRO A 29 38.20 44.04 25.68
N PRO A 30 39.00 44.55 24.72
CA PRO A 30 39.29 43.83 23.50
C PRO A 30 39.99 42.51 23.84
N ALA A 31 39.37 41.40 23.45
CA ALA A 31 40.04 40.12 23.47
C ALA A 31 41.17 40.17 22.42
N MET A 32 42.42 40.27 22.88
CA MET A 32 43.58 40.04 22.02
C MET A 32 43.46 38.60 21.48
N ALA A 33 43.27 38.47 20.18
CA ALA A 33 43.15 37.18 19.51
C ALA A 33 44.49 36.43 19.62
N GLN A 34 44.56 35.45 20.50
CA GLN A 34 45.70 34.55 20.60
C GLN A 34 45.64 33.57 19.42
N SER A 35 46.50 33.76 18.43
CA SER A 35 46.61 32.85 17.29
C SER A 35 47.47 31.64 17.65
N THR A 36 47.03 30.45 17.24
CA THR A 36 47.78 29.20 17.43
C THR A 36 48.62 28.94 16.19
N ALA A 37 49.93 28.74 16.37
CA ALA A 37 50.85 28.40 15.30
C ALA A 37 51.61 27.10 15.61
N TYR A 38 52.22 26.52 14.58
CA TYR A 38 52.97 25.27 14.61
C TYR A 38 54.38 25.49 14.07
N ILE A 39 55.36 24.72 14.55
CA ILE A 39 56.74 24.83 14.06
C ILE A 39 56.95 24.02 12.78
N SER A 40 57.57 24.64 11.77
CA SER A 40 57.92 24.05 10.47
C SER A 40 58.86 22.84 10.60
N ASP A 41 58.92 22.00 9.57
CA ASP A 41 59.61 20.68 9.52
C ASP A 41 61.17 20.70 9.64
N GLU A 42 61.78 21.76 10.18
CA GLU A 42 63.22 21.81 10.49
C GLU A 42 63.48 21.31 11.92
N LEU A 43 64.49 20.43 12.08
CA LEU A 43 64.58 19.43 13.17
C LEU A 43 64.57 20.03 14.60
N GLU A 44 65.13 21.22 14.79
CA GLU A 44 65.08 21.96 16.06
C GLU A 44 65.12 23.48 15.79
N VAL A 45 64.20 24.22 16.42
CA VAL A 45 64.16 25.69 16.33
C VAL A 45 64.46 26.28 17.70
N ASP A 46 65.36 27.26 17.75
CA ASP A 46 65.80 27.91 18.97
C ASP A 46 64.87 29.07 19.39
N VAL A 47 64.43 29.05 20.65
CA VAL A 47 63.64 30.12 21.26
C VAL A 47 64.57 31.01 22.06
N ARG A 48 64.60 32.31 21.74
CA ARG A 48 65.54 33.27 22.33
C ARG A 48 64.85 34.29 23.21
N ARG A 49 65.60 34.86 24.17
CA ARG A 49 65.08 35.95 25.02
C ARG A 49 64.81 37.26 24.26
N GLY A 50 65.42 37.45 23.09
CA GLY A 50 65.26 38.65 22.27
C GLY A 50 65.47 38.35 20.79
N GLN A 51 65.14 39.32 19.94
CA GLN A 51 65.08 39.20 18.48
C GLN A 51 66.45 39.10 17.78
N THR A 52 67.57 39.18 18.50
CA THR A 52 68.92 39.13 17.90
C THR A 52 69.67 37.86 18.30
N LEU A 53 70.54 37.37 17.42
CA LEU A 53 71.41 36.20 17.64
C LEU A 53 72.34 36.28 18.87
N GLN A 54 72.51 37.47 19.45
CA GLN A 54 73.31 37.71 20.66
C GLN A 54 72.56 37.35 21.95
N HIS A 55 71.24 37.14 21.88
CA HIS A 55 70.43 36.78 23.04
C HIS A 55 70.55 35.28 23.35
N ARG A 56 70.54 34.96 24.64
CA ARG A 56 70.60 33.58 25.16
C ARG A 56 69.40 32.75 24.66
N ILE A 57 69.70 31.55 24.17
CA ILE A 57 68.72 30.52 23.85
C ILE A 57 68.11 30.00 25.16
N LEU A 58 66.78 30.06 25.24
CA LEU A 58 66.00 29.60 26.39
C LEU A 58 65.67 28.12 26.26
N THR A 59 65.26 27.68 25.07
CA THR A 59 64.88 26.29 24.79
C THR A 59 64.97 26.00 23.29
N PHE A 60 64.99 24.71 22.95
CA PHE A 60 64.83 24.22 21.58
C PHE A 60 63.46 23.59 21.46
N LEU A 61 62.75 23.88 20.38
CA LEU A 61 61.45 23.30 20.09
C LEU A 61 61.55 22.39 18.87
N SER A 62 60.98 21.19 18.99
CA SER A 62 60.88 20.24 17.89
C SER A 62 59.80 20.67 16.90
N SER A 63 59.95 20.27 15.64
CA SER A 63 58.96 20.50 14.59
C SER A 63 57.57 19.96 15.00
N GLY A 64 56.51 20.67 14.64
CA GLY A 64 55.13 20.32 15.01
C GLY A 64 54.71 20.68 16.43
N THR A 65 55.61 21.24 17.25
CA THR A 65 55.22 21.77 18.57
C THR A 65 54.22 22.91 18.40
N ARG A 66 53.07 22.82 19.10
CA ARG A 66 52.07 23.89 19.14
C ARG A 66 52.53 25.02 20.04
N VAL A 67 52.47 26.25 19.53
CA VAL A 67 52.85 27.46 20.25
C VAL A 67 51.75 28.52 20.14
N THR A 68 51.64 29.37 21.15
CA THR A 68 50.71 30.51 21.14
C THR A 68 51.47 31.76 20.71
N VAL A 69 50.99 32.45 19.68
CA VAL A 69 51.56 33.72 19.25
C VAL A 69 51.07 34.83 20.17
N LEU A 70 51.99 35.62 20.72
CA LEU A 70 51.71 36.74 21.61
C LEU A 70 51.91 38.09 20.91
N ASP A 71 52.97 38.22 20.12
CA ASP A 71 53.31 39.44 19.39
C ASP A 71 54.12 39.12 18.13
N GLU A 72 54.08 40.00 17.14
CA GLU A 72 54.79 39.86 15.87
C GLU A 72 55.52 41.15 15.52
N ASP A 73 56.85 41.07 15.38
CA ASP A 73 57.71 42.22 15.12
C ASP A 73 58.76 41.87 14.03
N GLY A 74 58.44 42.25 12.80
CA GLY A 74 59.28 42.01 11.62
C GLY A 74 59.46 40.51 11.33
N ASP A 75 60.71 40.05 11.31
CA ASP A 75 61.08 38.66 11.02
C ASP A 75 60.98 37.74 12.25
N TYR A 76 60.56 38.27 13.41
CA TYR A 76 60.48 37.56 14.67
C TYR A 76 59.08 37.63 15.29
N THR A 77 58.65 36.52 15.87
CA THR A 77 57.39 36.40 16.60
C THR A 77 57.67 36.02 18.05
N LEU A 78 57.05 36.73 18.99
CA LEU A 78 57.03 36.37 20.39
C LEU A 78 56.00 35.26 20.60
N ILE A 79 56.47 34.10 21.06
CA ILE A 79 55.62 32.94 21.30
C ILE A 79 55.64 32.52 22.76
N ARG A 80 54.57 31.84 23.20
CA ARG A 80 54.48 31.12 24.46
C ARG A 80 54.33 29.63 24.19
N THR A 81 55.20 28.82 24.79
CA THR A 81 55.13 27.36 24.73
C THR A 81 54.09 26.83 25.74
N SER A 82 53.64 25.59 25.56
CA SER A 82 52.74 24.92 26.52
C SER A 82 53.33 24.81 27.93
N GLY A 83 54.67 24.78 28.05
CA GLY A 83 55.39 24.82 29.32
C GLY A 83 55.46 26.19 29.98
N GLY A 84 54.87 27.23 29.38
CA GLY A 84 54.85 28.60 29.90
C GLY A 84 56.09 29.43 29.58
N THR A 85 57.03 28.91 28.80
CA THR A 85 58.23 29.65 28.38
C THR A 85 57.86 30.64 27.27
N GLU A 86 58.21 31.91 27.47
CA GLU A 86 58.05 32.97 26.47
C GLU A 86 59.38 33.32 25.82
N GLY A 87 59.38 33.51 24.51
CA GLY A 87 60.56 33.94 23.78
C GLY A 87 60.30 34.18 22.29
N TRP A 88 61.27 34.79 21.64
CA TRP A 88 61.24 35.16 20.24
C TRP A 88 61.75 34.01 19.37
N VAL A 89 61.03 33.73 18.29
CA VAL A 89 61.37 32.76 17.23
C VAL A 89 61.24 33.45 15.88
N GLN A 90 61.97 33.00 14.85
CA GLN A 90 61.81 33.58 13.52
C GLN A 90 60.46 33.17 12.91
N THR A 91 59.74 34.14 12.34
CA THR A 91 58.39 33.96 11.77
C THR A 91 58.37 32.88 10.68
N ARG A 92 59.44 32.77 9.88
CA ARG A 92 59.58 31.74 8.82
C ARG A 92 59.51 30.29 9.32
N TYR A 93 59.72 30.07 10.61
CA TYR A 93 59.63 28.75 11.23
C TYR A 93 58.25 28.45 11.81
N LEU A 94 57.33 29.41 11.78
CA LEU A 94 55.95 29.24 12.20
C LEU A 94 55.06 28.96 10.98
N MET A 95 54.08 28.09 11.18
CA MET A 95 53.06 27.71 10.21
C MET A 95 51.69 27.80 10.89
N ASP A 96 50.71 28.35 10.18
CA ASP A 96 49.32 28.43 10.67
C ASP A 96 48.57 27.10 10.55
N ARG A 97 49.18 26.09 9.93
CA ARG A 97 48.59 24.77 9.68
C ARG A 97 49.34 23.70 10.47
N PRO A 98 48.65 22.62 10.89
CA PRO A 98 49.28 21.47 11.52
C PRO A 98 50.45 20.92 10.69
N HIS A 99 51.45 20.36 11.35
CA HIS A 99 52.63 19.82 10.68
C HIS A 99 52.30 18.62 9.77
N ALA A 100 53.16 18.35 8.79
CA ALA A 100 52.90 17.37 7.73
C ALA A 100 52.62 15.95 8.26
N ARG A 101 53.23 15.56 9.39
CA ARG A 101 53.03 14.24 10.01
C ARG A 101 51.63 14.09 10.63
N GLU A 102 51.10 15.12 11.28
CA GLU A 102 49.73 15.12 11.80
C GLU A 102 48.71 15.10 10.66
N GLN A 103 48.90 15.94 9.62
CA GLN A 103 48.06 15.89 8.43
C GLN A 103 48.05 14.51 7.75
N LEU A 104 49.19 13.82 7.70
CA LEU A 104 49.29 12.48 7.14
C LEU A 104 48.58 11.43 8.01
N SER A 105 48.61 11.58 9.34
CA SER A 105 47.85 10.74 10.26
C SER A 105 46.35 10.93 10.02
N ASP A 106 45.87 12.18 10.06
CA ASP A 106 44.47 12.53 9.85
C ASP A 106 43.96 12.06 8.49
N ALA A 107 44.77 12.22 7.43
CA ALA A 107 44.42 11.74 6.10
C ALA A 107 44.31 10.22 6.04
N ARG A 108 45.19 9.47 6.71
CA ARG A 108 45.13 8.01 6.78
C ARG A 108 43.89 7.55 7.53
N ASP A 109 43.59 8.17 8.68
CA ASP A 109 42.39 7.88 9.46
C ASP A 109 41.13 8.18 8.65
N ARG A 110 41.13 9.29 7.90
CA ARG A 110 40.01 9.64 7.02
C ARG A 110 39.83 8.62 5.91
N VAL A 111 40.90 8.20 5.23
CA VAL A 111 40.85 7.15 4.19
C VAL A 111 40.33 5.84 4.77
N GLN A 112 40.79 5.45 5.96
CA GLN A 112 40.30 4.23 6.63
C GLN A 112 38.81 4.33 6.96
N SER A 113 38.35 5.48 7.50
CA SER A 113 36.93 5.69 7.81
C SER A 113 36.05 5.66 6.56
N LEU A 114 36.49 6.29 5.47
CA LEU A 114 35.77 6.32 4.21
C LEU A 114 35.77 4.94 3.53
N ALA A 115 36.86 4.17 3.65
CA ALA A 115 36.91 2.81 3.15
C ALA A 115 35.87 1.93 3.86
N ALA A 116 35.80 2.01 5.20
CA ALA A 116 34.82 1.30 6.00
C ALA A 116 33.37 1.74 5.70
N GLU A 117 33.12 3.04 5.51
CA GLU A 117 31.82 3.57 5.10
C GLU A 117 31.42 3.04 3.71
N ARG A 118 32.34 3.06 2.75
CA ARG A 118 32.13 2.52 1.40
C ARG A 118 31.82 1.02 1.43
N ASP A 119 32.50 0.26 2.27
CA ASP A 119 32.23 -1.17 2.44
C ASP A 119 30.83 -1.40 3.03
N GLY A 120 30.47 -0.67 4.09
CA GLY A 120 29.12 -0.73 4.66
C GLY A 120 28.01 -0.27 3.69
N LEU A 121 28.27 0.73 2.84
CA LEU A 121 27.34 1.15 1.79
C LEU A 121 27.20 0.09 0.69
N ASN A 122 28.28 -0.60 0.32
CA ASN A 122 28.22 -1.70 -0.63
C ASN A 122 27.42 -2.89 -0.08
N ASP A 123 27.64 -3.26 1.19
CA ASP A 123 26.87 -4.31 1.85
C ASP A 123 25.37 -3.97 1.89
N ARG A 124 25.04 -2.71 2.21
CA ARG A 124 23.65 -2.24 2.21
C ARG A 124 23.04 -2.23 0.80
N LEU A 125 23.80 -1.85 -0.22
CA LEU A 125 23.35 -1.90 -1.61
C LEU A 125 23.10 -3.33 -2.08
N GLN A 126 23.93 -4.29 -1.65
CA GLN A 126 23.73 -5.69 -1.95
C GLN A 126 22.46 -6.21 -1.25
N ALA A 127 22.30 -5.97 0.05
CA ALA A 127 21.10 -6.37 0.79
C ALA A 127 19.81 -5.80 0.19
N LEU A 128 19.81 -4.52 -0.23
CA LEU A 128 18.65 -3.90 -0.89
C LEU A 128 18.36 -4.50 -2.28
N ARG A 129 19.39 -4.97 -3.00
CA ARG A 129 19.20 -5.67 -4.28
C ARG A 129 18.59 -7.04 -4.06
N ASP A 130 19.09 -7.78 -3.08
CA ASP A 130 18.57 -9.10 -2.72
C ASP A 130 17.10 -9.00 -2.26
N GLU A 131 16.77 -8.00 -1.43
CA GLU A 131 15.38 -7.71 -1.01
C GLU A 131 14.48 -7.36 -2.20
N ARG A 132 14.97 -6.53 -3.12
CA ARG A 132 14.22 -6.18 -4.35
C ARG A 132 13.94 -7.40 -5.21
N ASP A 133 14.95 -8.27 -5.38
CA ASP A 133 14.81 -9.49 -6.17
C ASP A 133 13.78 -10.43 -5.52
N GLU A 134 13.82 -10.61 -4.20
CA GLU A 134 12.85 -11.41 -3.45
C GLU A 134 11.41 -10.84 -3.56
N GLU A 135 11.24 -9.53 -3.44
CA GLU A 135 9.94 -8.87 -3.62
C GLU A 135 9.42 -8.98 -5.07
N SER A 136 10.32 -8.94 -6.06
CA SER A 136 9.96 -9.16 -7.46
C SER A 136 9.44 -10.58 -7.68
N GLU A 137 10.13 -11.59 -7.11
CA GLU A 137 9.69 -12.99 -7.17
C GLU A 137 8.33 -13.19 -6.47
N ARG A 138 8.12 -12.56 -5.30
CA ARG A 138 6.82 -12.56 -4.61
C ARG A 138 5.72 -11.93 -5.46
N ALA A 139 5.99 -10.79 -6.10
CA ALA A 139 5.04 -10.11 -6.97
C ALA A 139 4.66 -10.96 -8.18
N GLU A 140 5.63 -11.64 -8.81
CA GLU A 140 5.38 -12.57 -9.91
C GLU A 140 4.54 -13.79 -9.46
N SER A 141 4.84 -14.35 -8.29
CA SER A 141 4.05 -15.44 -7.70
C SER A 141 2.61 -15.03 -7.41
N LEU A 142 2.40 -13.83 -6.85
CA LEU A 142 1.06 -13.32 -6.56
C LEU A 142 0.28 -13.04 -7.85
N ALA A 143 0.94 -12.48 -8.87
CA ALA A 143 0.32 -12.27 -10.17
C ALA A 143 -0.13 -13.61 -10.80
N ALA A 144 0.70 -14.65 -10.71
CA ALA A 144 0.34 -15.99 -11.18
C ALA A 144 -0.85 -16.58 -10.40
N LEU A 145 -0.88 -16.41 -9.07
CA LEU A 145 -1.98 -16.88 -8.23
C LEU A 145 -3.30 -16.15 -8.54
N VAL A 146 -3.25 -14.84 -8.80
CA VAL A 146 -4.43 -14.07 -9.20
C VAL A 146 -4.97 -14.58 -10.52
N ALA A 147 -4.10 -14.81 -11.52
CA ALA A 147 -4.52 -15.36 -12.81
C ALA A 147 -5.15 -16.75 -12.68
N ASP A 148 -4.59 -17.60 -11.82
CA ASP A 148 -5.13 -18.94 -11.52
C ASP A 148 -6.51 -18.86 -10.86
N LEU A 149 -6.66 -18.00 -9.84
CA LEU A 149 -7.94 -17.78 -9.16
C LEU A 149 -9.00 -17.17 -10.09
N GLU A 150 -8.62 -16.30 -11.01
CA GLU A 150 -9.53 -15.76 -12.03
C GLU A 150 -10.01 -16.87 -12.97
N ALA A 151 -9.11 -17.74 -13.43
CA ALA A 151 -9.47 -18.90 -14.26
C ALA A 151 -10.37 -19.89 -13.50
N GLU A 152 -10.09 -20.17 -12.23
CA GLU A 152 -10.92 -21.01 -11.37
C GLU A 152 -12.33 -20.41 -11.19
N LEU A 153 -12.42 -19.09 -10.97
CA LEU A 153 -13.70 -18.39 -10.85
C LEU A 153 -14.52 -18.46 -12.14
N ASP A 154 -13.88 -18.31 -13.30
CA ASP A 154 -14.56 -18.42 -14.58
C ASP A 154 -15.01 -19.86 -14.87
N ASN A 155 -14.19 -20.86 -14.55
CA ASN A 155 -14.59 -22.27 -14.59
C ASN A 155 -15.81 -22.53 -13.70
N LEU A 156 -15.78 -22.07 -12.45
CA LEU A 156 -16.91 -22.23 -11.53
C LEU A 156 -18.17 -21.51 -12.02
N ARG A 157 -18.04 -20.37 -12.69
CA ARG A 157 -19.18 -19.69 -13.32
C ARG A 157 -19.76 -20.49 -14.47
N GLU A 158 -18.92 -21.10 -15.29
CA GLU A 158 -19.34 -21.97 -16.40
C GLU A 158 -20.03 -23.24 -15.87
N VAL A 159 -19.38 -23.93 -14.92
CA VAL A 159 -19.94 -25.12 -14.25
C VAL A 159 -21.23 -24.79 -13.50
N ALA A 160 -21.36 -23.59 -12.92
CA ALA A 160 -22.60 -23.17 -12.27
C ALA A 160 -23.72 -22.77 -13.26
N ALA A 161 -23.39 -22.46 -14.52
CA ALA A 161 -24.38 -22.14 -15.55
C ALA A 161 -25.12 -23.40 -16.04
N GLU A 162 -24.42 -24.54 -16.17
CA GLU A 162 -24.95 -25.83 -16.62
C GLU A 162 -26.13 -26.38 -15.76
N PRO A 163 -26.09 -26.38 -14.40
CA PRO A 163 -27.21 -26.82 -13.58
C PRO A 163 -28.44 -25.91 -13.69
N LEU A 164 -28.26 -24.62 -14.04
CA LEU A 164 -29.40 -23.72 -14.25
C LEU A 164 -30.15 -24.05 -15.54
N GLU A 165 -29.43 -24.36 -16.61
CA GLU A 165 -30.00 -24.83 -17.87
C GLU A 165 -30.69 -26.19 -17.71
N THR A 166 -30.00 -27.14 -17.07
CA THR A 166 -30.56 -28.47 -16.75
C THR A 166 -31.81 -28.39 -15.88
N ALA A 167 -31.87 -27.44 -14.92
CA ALA A 167 -33.06 -27.21 -14.10
C ALA A 167 -34.23 -26.68 -14.93
N ARG A 168 -33.98 -25.77 -15.89
CA ARG A 168 -35.01 -25.27 -16.82
C ARG A 168 -35.53 -26.38 -17.73
N GLU A 169 -34.64 -27.20 -18.30
CA GLU A 169 -35.04 -28.35 -19.13
C GLU A 169 -35.90 -29.35 -18.35
N ASN A 170 -35.56 -29.64 -17.08
CA ASN A 170 -36.38 -30.51 -16.24
C ASN A 170 -37.78 -29.93 -15.98
N GLU A 171 -37.90 -28.62 -15.79
CA GLU A 171 -39.19 -27.94 -15.63
C GLU A 171 -40.02 -28.04 -16.91
N GLU A 172 -39.42 -27.79 -18.08
CA GLU A 172 -40.08 -27.91 -19.39
C GLU A 172 -40.50 -29.35 -19.72
N LEU A 173 -39.64 -30.33 -19.42
CA LEU A 173 -39.96 -31.75 -19.59
C LEU A 173 -41.11 -32.17 -18.67
N ARG A 174 -41.14 -31.70 -17.41
CA ARG A 174 -42.26 -31.94 -16.49
C ARG A 174 -43.56 -31.32 -16.98
N GLN A 175 -43.51 -30.10 -17.50
CA GLN A 175 -44.68 -29.45 -18.10
C GLN A 175 -45.18 -30.24 -19.31
N SER A 176 -44.28 -30.63 -20.22
CA SER A 176 -44.59 -31.44 -21.39
C SER A 176 -45.22 -32.78 -21.01
N LEU A 177 -44.67 -33.44 -19.99
CA LEU A 177 -45.19 -34.70 -19.47
C LEU A 177 -46.60 -34.53 -18.87
N SER A 178 -46.83 -33.44 -18.14
CA SER A 178 -48.17 -33.12 -17.61
C SER A 178 -49.19 -32.83 -18.71
N GLN A 179 -48.77 -32.12 -19.77
CA GLN A 179 -49.63 -31.79 -20.90
C GLN A 179 -49.97 -33.02 -21.73
N GLU A 180 -49.01 -33.92 -21.93
CA GLU A 180 -49.25 -35.17 -22.65
C GLU A 180 -50.13 -36.13 -21.84
N GLN A 181 -49.94 -36.19 -20.51
CA GLN A 181 -50.85 -36.91 -19.63
C GLN A 181 -52.29 -36.38 -19.69
N GLN A 182 -52.46 -35.05 -19.72
CA GLN A 182 -53.77 -34.43 -19.92
C GLN A 182 -54.37 -34.81 -21.28
N ARG A 183 -53.60 -34.70 -22.38
CA ARG A 183 -54.06 -35.13 -23.71
C ARG A 183 -54.50 -36.59 -23.74
N VAL A 184 -53.71 -37.48 -23.13
CA VAL A 184 -54.07 -38.90 -23.05
C VAL A 184 -55.37 -39.09 -22.28
N SER A 185 -55.56 -38.36 -21.18
CA SER A 185 -56.82 -38.39 -20.42
C SER A 185 -58.00 -37.89 -21.26
N ASP A 186 -57.84 -36.74 -21.92
CA ASP A 186 -58.88 -36.14 -22.76
C ASP A 186 -59.27 -37.06 -23.91
N LEU A 187 -58.28 -37.65 -24.61
CA LEU A 187 -58.51 -38.63 -25.67
C LEU A 187 -59.19 -39.90 -25.17
N LEU A 188 -58.87 -40.36 -23.96
CA LEU A 188 -59.55 -41.50 -23.34
C LEU A 188 -61.01 -41.18 -23.01
N ASP A 189 -61.29 -39.98 -22.51
CA ASP A 189 -62.65 -39.54 -22.20
C ASP A 189 -63.46 -39.30 -23.48
N GLU A 190 -62.86 -38.72 -24.52
CA GLU A 190 -63.47 -38.56 -25.84
C GLU A 190 -63.75 -39.94 -26.48
N ASN A 191 -62.81 -40.89 -26.39
CA ASN A 191 -63.03 -42.25 -26.87
C ASN A 191 -64.16 -42.95 -26.11
N ARG A 192 -64.25 -42.78 -24.79
CA ARG A 192 -65.34 -43.32 -23.96
C ARG A 192 -66.68 -42.69 -24.32
N ALA A 193 -66.73 -41.38 -24.55
CA ALA A 193 -67.93 -40.65 -24.95
C ALA A 193 -68.43 -41.13 -26.32
N LEU A 194 -67.56 -41.19 -27.33
CA LEU A 194 -67.89 -41.70 -28.66
C LEU A 194 -68.43 -43.14 -28.61
N ARG A 195 -67.78 -44.03 -27.84
CA ARG A 195 -68.27 -45.41 -27.61
C ARG A 195 -69.56 -45.48 -26.80
N GLY A 196 -69.86 -44.46 -25.99
CA GLY A 196 -71.11 -44.32 -25.25
C GLY A 196 -72.25 -43.95 -26.19
N ASP A 197 -72.03 -42.94 -27.02
CA ASP A 197 -73.00 -42.45 -28.01
C ASP A 197 -73.34 -43.52 -29.05
N GLU A 198 -72.35 -44.26 -29.57
CA GLU A 198 -72.60 -45.39 -30.48
C GLU A 198 -73.45 -46.49 -29.81
N ARG A 199 -73.20 -46.80 -28.53
CA ARG A 199 -73.96 -47.81 -27.79
C ARG A 199 -75.41 -47.36 -27.55
N LEU A 200 -75.64 -46.09 -27.23
CA LEU A 200 -76.98 -45.54 -27.05
C LEU A 200 -77.77 -45.54 -28.36
N ASN A 201 -77.15 -45.15 -29.47
CA ASN A 201 -77.78 -45.18 -30.79
C ASN A 201 -78.13 -46.60 -31.22
N TRP A 202 -77.20 -47.56 -31.10
CA TRP A 202 -77.47 -48.97 -31.44
C TRP A 202 -78.58 -49.57 -30.56
N PHE A 203 -78.61 -49.22 -29.27
CA PHE A 203 -79.69 -49.62 -28.37
C PHE A 203 -81.04 -49.00 -28.75
N LEU A 204 -81.07 -47.71 -29.12
CA LEU A 204 -82.28 -47.00 -29.55
C LEU A 204 -82.85 -47.61 -30.85
N TYR A 205 -81.98 -47.87 -31.84
CA TYR A 205 -82.37 -48.58 -33.06
C TYR A 205 -82.85 -50.00 -32.75
N GLY A 206 -82.16 -50.74 -31.88
CA GLY A 206 -82.56 -52.08 -31.45
C GLY A 206 -83.92 -52.11 -30.73
N GLY A 207 -84.15 -51.16 -29.82
CA GLY A 207 -85.42 -51.00 -29.11
C GLY A 207 -86.57 -50.60 -30.05
N GLY A 208 -86.31 -49.69 -30.99
CA GLY A 208 -87.27 -49.31 -32.02
C GLY A 208 -87.65 -50.48 -32.93
N VAL A 209 -86.68 -51.28 -33.38
CA VAL A 209 -86.92 -52.51 -34.16
C VAL A 209 -87.71 -53.53 -33.35
N ALA A 210 -87.41 -53.72 -32.07
CA ALA A 210 -88.15 -54.64 -31.20
C ALA A 210 -89.63 -54.23 -31.04
N ILE A 211 -89.90 -52.95 -30.75
CA ILE A 211 -91.28 -52.43 -30.64
C ILE A 211 -92.01 -52.54 -31.98
N GLY A 212 -91.35 -52.17 -33.09
CA GLY A 212 -91.90 -52.32 -34.43
C GLY A 212 -92.26 -53.77 -34.76
N SER A 213 -91.38 -54.71 -34.41
CA SER A 213 -91.61 -56.15 -34.62
C SER A 213 -92.77 -56.70 -33.79
N LEU A 214 -92.96 -56.20 -32.56
CA LEU A 214 -94.10 -56.55 -31.71
C LEU A 214 -95.43 -56.04 -32.29
N ILE A 215 -95.48 -54.77 -32.73
CA ILE A 215 -96.67 -54.18 -33.35
C ILE A 215 -97.03 -54.93 -34.63
N LEU A 216 -96.04 -55.22 -35.48
CA LEU A 216 -96.24 -55.94 -36.73
C LEU A 216 -96.77 -57.37 -36.49
N GLY A 217 -96.24 -58.07 -35.49
CA GLY A 217 -96.71 -59.40 -35.09
C GLY A 217 -98.16 -59.39 -34.58
N ILE A 218 -98.53 -58.40 -33.77
CA ILE A 218 -99.91 -58.21 -33.29
C ILE A 218 -100.85 -57.84 -34.45
N LEU A 219 -100.40 -57.01 -35.40
CA LEU A 219 -101.19 -56.64 -36.56
C LEU A 219 -101.45 -57.85 -37.47
N LEU A 220 -100.41 -58.64 -37.75
CA LEU A 220 -100.51 -59.87 -38.57
C LEU A 220 -101.46 -60.90 -37.95
N THR A 221 -101.44 -61.07 -36.62
CA THR A 221 -102.38 -62.00 -35.94
C THR A 221 -103.83 -61.50 -35.96
N ARG A 222 -104.07 -60.19 -36.08
CA ARG A 222 -105.41 -59.59 -36.11
C ARG A 222 -105.99 -59.47 -37.52
N VAL A 223 -105.17 -59.54 -38.57
CA VAL A 223 -105.66 -59.63 -39.95
C VAL A 223 -106.26 -61.02 -40.16
N ARG A 224 -107.58 -61.11 -40.00
CA ARG A 224 -108.36 -62.29 -40.37
C ARG A 224 -108.26 -62.46 -41.89
N LEU A 225 -107.28 -63.23 -42.35
CA LEU A 225 -107.23 -63.70 -43.74
C LEU A 225 -108.51 -64.51 -43.99
N ARG A 226 -109.51 -63.85 -44.56
CA ARG A 226 -110.72 -64.48 -45.06
C ARG A 226 -110.31 -65.33 -46.26
N ARG A 227 -109.98 -66.61 -46.01
CA ARG A 227 -109.92 -67.61 -47.09
C ARG A 227 -111.29 -67.63 -47.77
N ARG A 228 -111.32 -67.22 -49.03
CA ARG A 228 -112.42 -67.59 -49.93
C ARG A 228 -112.17 -69.03 -50.35
N GLN A 229 -112.88 -69.97 -49.73
CA GLN A 229 -113.26 -71.19 -50.41
C GLN A 229 -114.34 -70.82 -51.43
N SER A 230 -114.07 -71.06 -52.70
CA SER A 230 -115.12 -71.36 -53.68
C SER A 230 -114.83 -72.76 -54.19
N GLY A 231 -115.67 -73.71 -53.77
CA GLY A 231 -115.72 -75.03 -54.36
C GLY A 231 -116.43 -75.02 -55.71
N TRP A 232 -115.95 -75.92 -56.57
CA TRP A 232 -116.66 -76.69 -57.60
C TRP A 232 -117.35 -75.98 -58.77
N ILE A 233 -116.91 -76.32 -59.99
CA ILE A 233 -117.69 -76.90 -61.09
C ILE A 233 -116.71 -77.65 -62.02
N ASP A 234 -117.04 -78.91 -62.31
CA ASP A 234 -116.61 -79.87 -63.36
C ASP A 234 -115.13 -80.08 -63.74
#